data_AF-A0A7Z9BSU0-F1
#
_entry.id   AF-A0A7Z9BSU0-F1
#
_cell.length_a   1.000
_cell.length_b   1.000
_cell.length_c   1.000
_cell.angle_alpha   90.00
_cell.angle_beta   90.00
_cell.angle_gamma   90.00
#
_symmetry.space_group_name_H-M   'P 1'
#
loop_
_entity.id
_entity.type
_entity.pdbx_description
1 polymer ?
#
loop_
_entity_poly.entity_id
_entity_poly.type
_entity_poly.pdbx_seq_one_letter_code
_entity_poly.pdbx_strand_id
1 'polypeptide(L)'
;MPSLEVREFAEKINQLSLEDKQWLLQQLMQEITISDNSDLNPSNSLTKEVKKTFNITPAVQRKFGSAKGLISMSPDFDEPLEHFKDYM
;
A
#
# COMPACT_ATOMS: atom_id res chain seq x y z
N MET A 1 18.01 -22.17 17.89
CA MET A 1 18.71 -21.88 16.61
C MET A 1 17.73 -22.13 15.48
N PRO A 2 17.46 -21.17 14.58
CA PRO A 2 16.56 -21.39 13.45
C PRO A 2 17.13 -22.47 12.52
N SER A 3 16.24 -23.26 11.91
CA SER A 3 16.59 -24.35 10.98
C SER A 3 17.32 -23.80 9.75
N LEU A 4 18.06 -24.67 9.05
CA LEU A 4 18.82 -24.30 7.85
C LEU A 4 17.91 -23.69 6.78
N GLU A 5 16.74 -24.30 6.55
CA GLU A 5 15.71 -23.82 5.63
C GLU A 5 15.24 -22.38 5.96
N VAL A 6 15.04 -22.08 7.24
CA VAL A 6 14.60 -20.74 7.69
C VAL A 6 15.70 -19.69 7.44
N ARG A 7 16.97 -20.08 7.54
CA ARG A 7 18.12 -19.19 7.27
C ARG A 7 18.27 -18.93 5.78
N GLU A 8 18.23 -19.98 4.96
CA GLU A 8 18.31 -19.88 3.50
C GLU A 8 17.17 -19.04 2.94
N PHE A 9 15.95 -19.21 3.47
CA PHE A 9 14.82 -18.39 3.11
C PHE A 9 15.04 -16.91 3.49
N ALA A 10 15.51 -16.63 4.70
CA ALA A 10 15.79 -15.27 5.15
C ALA A 10 16.87 -14.59 4.29
N GLU A 11 17.91 -15.33 3.91
CA GLU A 11 18.98 -14.84 3.05
C GLU A 11 18.48 -14.52 1.64
N LYS A 12 17.61 -15.38 1.08
CA LYS A 12 16.94 -15.16 -0.20
C LYS A 12 16.04 -13.94 -0.18
N ILE A 13 15.25 -13.75 0.90
CA ILE A 13 14.42 -12.55 1.08
C ILE A 13 15.31 -11.31 1.19
N ASN A 14 16.44 -11.38 1.88
CA ASN A 14 17.30 -10.22 2.06
C ASN A 14 17.90 -9.72 0.74
N GLN A 15 18.21 -10.63 -0.19
CA GLN A 15 18.72 -10.33 -1.54
C GLN A 15 17.69 -9.70 -2.49
N LEU A 16 16.39 -9.72 -2.16
CA LEU A 16 15.35 -9.10 -2.98
C LEU A 16 15.38 -7.55 -2.90
N SER A 17 14.93 -6.92 -3.99
CA SER A 17 14.72 -5.47 -4.06
C SER A 17 13.63 -5.01 -3.07
N LEU A 18 13.57 -3.71 -2.80
CA LEU A 18 12.56 -3.16 -1.91
C LEU A 18 11.16 -3.36 -2.48
N GLU A 19 11.01 -3.20 -3.80
CA GLU A 19 9.76 -3.36 -4.54
C GLU A 19 9.25 -4.81 -4.44
N ASP A 20 10.13 -5.78 -4.63
CA ASP A 20 9.77 -7.21 -4.58
C ASP A 20 9.34 -7.63 -3.15
N LYS A 21 9.99 -7.09 -2.12
CA LYS A 21 9.61 -7.30 -0.71
C LYS A 21 8.22 -6.74 -0.42
N GLN A 22 7.89 -5.57 -0.96
CA GLN A 22 6.56 -4.97 -0.81
C GLN A 22 5.50 -5.79 -1.54
N TRP A 23 5.80 -6.28 -2.74
CA TRP A 23 4.89 -7.12 -3.52
C TRP A 23 4.59 -8.45 -2.81
N LEU A 24 5.61 -9.14 -2.30
CA LEU A 24 5.46 -10.37 -1.50
C LEU A 24 4.57 -10.14 -0.27
N LEU A 25 4.75 -9.02 0.42
CA LEU A 25 3.90 -8.66 1.56
C LEU A 25 2.44 -8.45 1.16
N GLN A 26 2.22 -7.78 0.04
CA GLN A 26 0.87 -7.54 -0.48
C GLN A 26 0.19 -8.86 -0.85
N GLN A 27 0.92 -9.78 -1.49
CA GLN A 27 0.42 -11.10 -1.83
C GLN A 27 0.06 -11.90 -0.58
N LEU A 28 0.93 -11.94 0.43
CA LEU A 28 0.65 -12.66 1.68
C LEU A 28 -0.56 -12.09 2.42
N MET A 29 -0.73 -10.77 2.42
CA MET A 29 -1.92 -10.14 2.99
C MET A 29 -3.19 -10.54 2.25
N GLN A 30 -3.15 -10.64 0.92
CA GLN A 30 -4.28 -11.09 0.12
C GLN A 30 -4.60 -12.57 0.37
N GLU A 31 -3.59 -13.43 0.42
CA GLU A 31 -3.76 -14.87 0.63
C GLU A 31 -4.36 -15.19 2.01
N ILE A 32 -3.91 -14.49 3.07
CA ILE A 32 -4.50 -14.60 4.41
C ILE A 32 -5.96 -14.12 4.41
N THR A 33 -6.27 -13.05 3.65
CA THR A 33 -7.65 -12.52 3.55
C THR A 33 -8.58 -13.47 2.78
N ILE A 34 -8.06 -14.20 1.80
CA ILE A 34 -8.83 -15.14 0.96
C ILE A 34 -9.06 -16.48 1.68
N SER A 35 -8.13 -16.89 2.56
CA SER A 35 -8.24 -18.15 3.30
C SER A 35 -9.29 -18.13 4.44
N ASP A 36 -9.68 -16.95 4.93
CA ASP A 36 -10.59 -16.81 6.08
C ASP A 36 -11.88 -16.07 5.68
N ASN A 37 -12.97 -16.81 5.44
CA ASN A 37 -14.34 -16.30 5.62
C ASN A 37 -14.66 -16.19 7.12
N SER A 38 -13.76 -15.59 7.93
CA SER A 38 -13.98 -15.41 9.36
C SER A 38 -13.61 -14.01 9.80
N ASP A 39 -14.48 -13.45 10.63
CA ASP A 39 -14.59 -12.06 11.10
C ASP A 39 -13.36 -11.52 11.85
N LEU A 40 -12.19 -11.47 11.21
CA LEU A 40 -11.01 -10.81 11.75
C LEU A 40 -10.86 -9.42 11.13
N ASN A 41 -11.54 -8.46 11.77
CA ASN A 41 -11.20 -7.05 11.72
C ASN A 41 -9.66 -6.90 11.77
N PRO A 42 -9.00 -6.17 10.84
CA PRO A 42 -7.55 -6.02 10.75
C PRO A 42 -7.00 -5.15 11.89
N SER A 43 -7.21 -5.58 13.14
CA SER A 43 -6.72 -4.93 14.35
C SER A 43 -5.25 -5.27 14.56
N ASN A 44 -4.41 -4.54 13.82
CA ASN A 44 -3.18 -3.87 14.24
C ASN A 44 -2.02 -4.68 14.87
N SER A 45 -2.19 -5.93 15.32
CA SER A 45 -1.12 -6.68 16.01
C SER A 45 -0.16 -7.39 15.05
N LEU A 46 -0.66 -8.21 14.11
CA LEU A 46 0.18 -8.88 13.11
C LEU A 46 0.96 -7.89 12.24
N THR A 47 0.33 -6.76 11.91
CA THR A 47 0.96 -5.72 11.08
C THR A 47 2.07 -4.98 11.82
N LYS A 48 2.07 -4.92 13.16
CA LYS A 48 3.12 -4.25 13.94
C LYS A 48 4.41 -5.06 14.01
N GLU A 49 4.32 -6.38 14.22
CA GLU A 49 5.50 -7.25 14.27
C GLU A 49 6.17 -7.38 12.90
N VAL A 50 5.38 -7.51 11.83
CA VAL A 50 5.88 -7.50 10.45
C VAL A 50 6.54 -6.15 10.10
N LYS A 51 5.93 -5.01 10.46
CA LYS A 51 6.56 -3.70 10.25
C LYS A 51 7.89 -3.54 11.01
N LYS A 52 7.97 -4.12 12.22
CA LYS A 52 9.16 -4.08 13.07
C LYS A 52 10.30 -4.92 12.51
N THR A 53 10.03 -6.08 11.93
CA THR A 53 11.06 -6.96 11.35
C THR A 53 11.59 -6.45 10.01
N PHE A 54 10.76 -5.78 9.21
CA PHE A 54 11.15 -5.32 7.87
C PHE A 54 11.51 -3.82 7.80
N ASN A 55 11.51 -3.09 8.92
CA ASN A 55 11.80 -1.64 9.01
C ASN A 55 11.04 -0.81 7.96
N ILE A 56 9.81 -1.21 7.67
CA ILE A 56 8.96 -0.58 6.67
C ILE A 56 8.36 0.65 7.34
N THR A 57 8.91 1.83 7.05
CA THR A 57 8.29 3.09 7.45
C THR A 57 6.87 3.07 6.89
N PRO A 58 5.82 3.11 7.74
CA PRO A 58 4.47 3.09 7.22
C PRO A 58 4.33 4.33 6.32
N ALA A 59 4.09 4.10 5.03
CA ALA A 59 3.68 5.16 4.12
C ALA A 59 2.56 5.92 4.82
N VAL A 60 2.74 7.25 4.98
CA VAL A 60 1.84 8.11 5.77
C VAL A 60 0.41 7.74 5.39
N GLN A 61 -0.33 7.21 6.36
CA GLN A 61 -1.70 6.79 6.10
C GLN A 61 -2.48 8.01 5.61
N ARG A 62 -2.99 7.96 4.38
CA ARG A 62 -3.78 9.04 3.80
C ARG A 62 -5.02 9.22 4.68
N LYS A 63 -5.20 10.42 5.22
CA LYS A 63 -6.38 10.75 6.01
C LYS A 63 -7.55 10.97 5.06
N PHE A 64 -8.70 10.35 5.37
CA PHE A 64 -9.92 10.65 4.64
C PHE A 64 -10.22 12.15 4.72
N GLY A 65 -10.53 12.77 3.57
CA GLY A 65 -10.75 14.20 3.50
C GLY A 65 -9.50 15.07 3.66
N SER A 66 -8.29 14.52 3.48
CA SER A 66 -7.03 15.30 3.55
C SER A 66 -6.96 16.50 2.60
N ALA A 67 -7.74 16.47 1.51
CA ALA A 67 -7.83 17.55 0.53
C ALA A 67 -9.17 18.31 0.58
N LYS A 68 -10.06 18.01 1.55
CA LYS A 68 -11.38 18.64 1.63
C LYS A 68 -11.21 20.12 1.93
N GLY A 69 -11.73 20.98 1.05
CA GLY A 69 -11.65 22.44 1.18
C GLY A 69 -10.32 23.05 0.74
N LEU A 70 -9.34 22.25 0.29
CA LEU A 70 -8.08 22.77 -0.26
C LEU A 70 -8.19 23.15 -1.75
N ILE A 71 -9.22 22.66 -2.43
CA ILE A 71 -9.44 22.86 -3.86
C ILE A 71 -10.79 23.54 -4.03
N SER A 72 -10.80 24.67 -4.75
CA SER A 72 -12.00 25.35 -5.21
C SER A 72 -12.16 25.13 -6.71
N MET A 73 -13.32 24.65 -7.13
CA MET A 73 -13.67 24.48 -8.54
C MET A 73 -14.54 25.66 -9.00
N SER A 74 -14.25 26.19 -10.18
CA SER A 74 -15.07 27.22 -10.80
C SER A 74 -16.35 26.59 -11.36
N PRO A 75 -17.51 27.29 -11.35
CA PRO A 75 -18.77 26.73 -11.84
C PRO A 75 -18.79 26.45 -13.35
N ASP A 76 -17.85 27.00 -14.11
CA ASP A 76 -17.64 26.86 -15.55
C ASP A 76 -16.56 25.84 -15.92
N PHE A 77 -16.09 25.00 -14.98
CA PHE A 77 -15.00 24.05 -15.22
C PHE A 77 -15.26 23.07 -16.38
N ASP A 78 -16.54 22.74 -16.60
CA ASP A 78 -16.96 21.84 -17.66
C ASP A 78 -17.17 22.56 -19.01
N GLU A 79 -17.07 23.89 -19.05
CA GLU A 79 -17.26 24.65 -20.28
C GLU A 79 -16.07 24.48 -21.25
N PRO A 80 -16.33 24.31 -22.55
CA PRO A 80 -15.28 24.17 -23.53
C PRO A 80 -14.45 25.46 -23.58
N LEU A 81 -13.12 25.30 -23.53
CA LEU A 81 -12.22 26.44 -23.62
C LEU A 81 -12.29 27.04 -25.04
N GLU A 82 -12.92 28.22 -25.16
CA GLU A 82 -13.15 28.85 -26.46
C GLU A 82 -11.87 29.10 -27.25
N HIS A 83 -10.75 29.36 -26.56
CA HIS A 83 -9.44 29.63 -27.17
C HIS A 83 -8.72 28.38 -27.69
N PHE A 84 -9.23 27.18 -27.41
CA PHE A 84 -8.67 25.91 -27.88
C PHE A 84 -9.44 25.31 -29.07
N LYS A 85 -10.51 25.98 -29.53
CA LYS A 85 -11.27 25.54 -30.72
C LYS A 85 -10.42 25.48 -31.99
N ASP A 86 -9.41 26.35 -32.10
CA ASP A 86 -8.51 26.39 -33.26
C ASP A 86 -7.43 25.30 -33.23
N TYR A 87 -7.32 24.53 -32.13
CA TYR A 87 -6.30 23.50 -31.91
C TYR A 87 -6.84 22.07 -31.79
N MET A 88 -8.18 21.89 -31.78
CA MET A 88 -8.89 20.60 -31.74
C MET A 88 -9.53 20.30 -33.09
#